data_AF-N9VC14-F1
#
_entry.id   AF-N9VC14-F1
#
_cell.length_a   1.000
_cell.length_b   1.000
_cell.length_c   1.000
_cell.angle_alpha   90.00
_cell.angle_beta   90.00
_cell.angle_gamma   90.00
#
_symmetry.space_group_name_H-M   'P 1'
#
loop_
_entity.id
_entity.type
_entity.pdbx_description
1 polymer ?
#
loop_
_entity_poly.entity_id
_entity_poly.type
_entity_poly.pdbx_seq_one_letter_code
_entity_poly.pdbx_strand_id
1 'polypeptide(L)'
;MRGDPTPQAGLRARLFVSGWLWHNGERMNKEAGKAMRRLLMIVALLLAGCAKSDDPCERQWDLVGEADGKLGLTEARLEEHQTQCPDRVSPILWRQGYQKGLAWYCRPEHLYLAGRDGSEYQGVCPNDEQARKLLSQGRQGWTDQ
;
A
#
# COMPACT_ATOMS: atom_id res chain seq x y z
N MET A 1 -58.29 80.00 12.04
CA MET A 1 -59.22 78.89 11.71
C MET A 1 -58.52 77.95 10.73
N ARG A 2 -58.67 76.64 10.97
CA ARG A 2 -58.62 75.50 10.03
C ARG A 2 -57.50 75.44 8.97
N GLY A 3 -56.75 74.33 9.04
CA GLY A 3 -56.41 73.57 7.84
C GLY A 3 -54.98 73.03 7.84
N ASP A 4 -54.78 71.83 8.40
CA ASP A 4 -53.78 70.92 7.84
C ASP A 4 -54.22 70.47 6.44
N PRO A 5 -53.27 70.17 5.54
CA PRO A 5 -52.99 68.76 5.30
C PRO A 5 -51.50 68.43 5.14
N THR A 6 -51.12 67.26 5.63
CA THR A 6 -49.87 66.56 5.28
C THR A 6 -49.93 66.00 3.85
N PRO A 7 -48.79 65.70 3.21
CA PRO A 7 -48.48 64.27 3.04
C PRO A 7 -46.98 63.90 3.06
N GLN A 8 -46.70 62.88 3.85
CA GLN A 8 -45.84 61.71 3.60
C GLN A 8 -44.69 61.82 2.57
N ALA A 9 -43.46 61.68 3.04
CA ALA A 9 -42.47 60.86 2.35
C ALA A 9 -41.39 60.39 3.33
N GLY A 10 -41.23 59.08 3.44
CA GLY A 10 -40.03 58.48 4.01
C GLY A 10 -40.31 57.53 5.16
N LEU A 11 -40.83 56.34 4.86
CA LEU A 11 -40.48 55.13 5.63
C LEU A 11 -40.90 53.86 4.88
N ARG A 12 -40.29 53.58 3.73
CA ARG A 12 -40.38 52.25 3.09
C ARG A 12 -39.06 51.85 2.45
N ALA A 13 -38.07 51.50 3.25
CA ALA A 13 -36.92 50.71 2.80
C ALA A 13 -36.10 50.17 3.98
N ARG A 14 -36.65 49.29 4.82
CA ARG A 14 -35.84 48.58 5.83
C ARG A 14 -36.08 47.08 6.00
N LEU A 15 -36.94 46.44 5.22
CA LEU A 15 -37.26 45.00 5.42
C LEU A 15 -36.85 44.03 4.30
N PHE A 16 -36.17 44.48 3.24
CA PHE A 16 -35.78 43.56 2.16
C PHE A 16 -34.39 42.92 2.29
N VAL A 17 -33.50 43.45 3.13
CA VAL A 17 -32.09 42.99 3.16
C VAL A 17 -31.89 41.79 4.11
N SER A 18 -32.60 41.75 5.24
CA SER A 18 -32.42 40.74 6.28
C SER A 18 -32.95 39.35 5.91
N GLY A 19 -34.03 39.24 5.12
CA GLY A 19 -34.53 37.96 4.61
C GLY A 19 -33.69 37.37 3.46
N TRP A 20 -33.08 38.24 2.63
CA TRP A 20 -32.26 37.85 1.48
C TRP A 20 -30.89 37.29 1.91
N LEU A 21 -30.32 37.80 3.00
CA LEU A 21 -29.06 37.31 3.57
C LEU A 21 -29.21 35.96 4.29
N TRP A 22 -30.33 35.73 4.99
CA TRP A 22 -30.55 34.48 5.73
C TRP A 22 -30.83 33.30 4.78
N HIS A 23 -31.65 33.50 3.75
CA HIS A 23 -31.98 32.45 2.78
C HIS A 23 -30.83 32.08 1.82
N ASN A 24 -29.90 33.02 1.56
CA ASN A 24 -28.69 32.73 0.77
C ASN A 24 -27.62 31.94 1.55
N GLY A 25 -27.48 32.14 2.87
CA GLY A 25 -26.50 31.40 3.70
C GLY A 25 -26.81 29.90 3.86
N GLU A 26 -28.09 29.53 3.98
CA GLU A 26 -28.50 28.11 4.08
C GLU A 26 -28.35 27.36 2.76
N ARG A 27 -28.49 28.05 1.63
CA ARG A 27 -28.35 27.48 0.28
C ARG A 27 -26.88 27.20 -0.05
N MET A 28 -25.96 28.09 0.38
CA MET A 28 -24.52 27.90 0.18
C MET A 28 -23.94 26.70 0.95
N ASN A 29 -24.38 26.46 2.19
CA ASN A 29 -23.91 25.33 3.00
C ASN A 29 -24.32 23.95 2.43
N LYS A 30 -25.51 23.86 1.81
CA LYS A 30 -26.01 22.62 1.19
C LYS A 30 -25.27 22.29 -0.11
N GLU A 31 -24.92 23.29 -0.91
CA GLU A 31 -24.13 23.12 -2.14
C GLU A 31 -22.66 22.83 -1.83
N ALA A 32 -22.09 23.46 -0.81
CA ALA A 32 -20.74 23.14 -0.32
C ALA A 32 -20.61 21.69 0.17
N GLY A 33 -21.60 21.17 0.90
CA GLY A 33 -21.63 19.76 1.33
C GLY A 33 -21.75 18.77 0.16
N LYS A 34 -22.54 19.09 -0.87
CA LYS A 34 -22.64 18.27 -2.10
C LYS A 34 -21.34 18.32 -2.90
N ALA A 35 -20.71 19.49 -3.02
CA ALA A 35 -19.44 19.66 -3.71
C ALA A 35 -18.32 18.88 -3.00
N MET A 36 -18.25 18.94 -1.67
CA MET A 36 -17.31 18.16 -0.86
C MET A 36 -17.50 16.65 -1.04
N ARG A 37 -18.75 16.17 -1.03
CA ARG A 37 -19.06 14.75 -1.24
C ARG A 37 -18.70 14.28 -2.65
N ARG A 38 -18.91 15.12 -3.67
CA ARG A 38 -18.48 14.84 -5.06
C ARG A 38 -16.97 14.80 -5.17
N LEU A 39 -16.26 15.73 -4.53
CA LEU A 39 -14.80 15.75 -4.50
C LEU A 39 -14.25 14.48 -3.86
N LEU A 40 -14.80 14.05 -2.71
CA LEU A 40 -14.39 12.81 -2.03
C LEU A 40 -14.62 11.56 -2.90
N MET A 41 -15.74 11.50 -3.63
CA MET A 41 -16.01 10.38 -4.56
C MET A 41 -15.02 10.37 -5.74
N ILE A 42 -14.70 11.53 -6.32
CA ILE A 42 -13.72 11.65 -7.41
C ILE A 42 -12.33 11.24 -6.92
N VAL A 43 -11.91 11.70 -5.73
CA VAL A 43 -10.64 11.31 -5.12
C VAL A 43 -10.59 9.80 -4.89
N ALA A 44 -11.65 9.19 -4.36
CA ALA A 44 -11.73 7.74 -4.15
C ALA A 44 -11.62 6.94 -5.46
N LEU A 45 -12.21 7.41 -6.57
CA LEU A 45 -12.05 6.76 -7.87
C LEU A 45 -10.63 6.89 -8.44
N LEU A 46 -9.95 8.01 -8.19
CA LEU A 46 -8.57 8.22 -8.65
C LEU A 46 -7.55 7.36 -7.89
N LEU A 47 -7.91 6.83 -6.72
CA LEU A 47 -7.08 5.92 -5.91
C LEU A 47 -7.16 4.45 -6.38
N ALA A 48 -7.95 4.12 -7.41
CA ALA A 48 -7.96 2.79 -8.02
C ALA A 48 -6.69 2.58 -8.86
N GLY A 49 -5.58 2.25 -8.21
CA GLY A 49 -4.30 1.93 -8.85
C GLY A 49 -4.31 0.58 -9.57
N CYS A 50 -3.51 0.45 -10.63
CA CYS A 50 -3.30 -0.82 -11.32
C CYS A 50 -2.45 -1.77 -10.45
N ALA A 51 -3.07 -2.82 -9.92
CA ALA A 51 -2.33 -3.95 -9.37
C ALA A 51 -1.69 -4.73 -10.53
N LYS A 52 -0.38 -4.62 -10.71
CA LYS A 52 0.37 -5.51 -11.60
C LYS A 52 0.58 -6.83 -10.86
N SER A 53 -0.04 -7.91 -11.33
CA SER A 53 0.27 -9.25 -10.83
C SER A 53 1.68 -9.62 -11.30
N ASP A 54 2.56 -9.97 -10.37
CA ASP A 54 3.88 -10.54 -10.67
C ASP A 54 3.73 -12.05 -10.91
N ASP A 55 3.25 -12.41 -12.10
CA ASP A 55 3.06 -13.80 -12.50
C ASP A 55 4.42 -14.47 -12.77
N PRO A 56 4.82 -15.49 -11.99
CA PRO A 56 6.07 -16.20 -12.22
C PRO A 56 6.09 -16.95 -13.57
N CYS A 57 4.93 -17.32 -14.12
CA CYS A 57 4.84 -18.10 -15.36
C CYS A 57 5.30 -17.32 -16.61
N GLU A 58 5.42 -16.00 -16.51
CA GLU A 58 5.85 -15.10 -17.59
C GLU A 58 7.30 -14.58 -17.39
N ARG A 59 8.01 -15.11 -16.37
CA ARG A 59 9.39 -14.72 -16.05
C ARG A 59 10.41 -15.81 -16.42
N GLN A 60 11.67 -15.40 -16.55
CA GLN A 60 12.78 -16.35 -16.72
C GLN A 60 13.01 -17.13 -15.41
N TRP A 61 13.08 -18.46 -15.50
CA TRP A 61 13.08 -19.33 -14.32
C TRP A 61 14.32 -19.19 -13.45
N ASP A 62 15.46 -18.79 -13.99
CA ASP A 62 16.65 -18.46 -13.21
C ASP A 62 16.44 -17.22 -12.33
N LEU A 63 15.74 -16.19 -12.82
CA LEU A 63 15.39 -15.02 -12.02
C LEU A 63 14.33 -15.34 -10.96
N VAL A 64 13.37 -16.22 -11.27
CA VAL A 64 12.38 -16.72 -10.30
C VAL A 64 13.09 -17.48 -9.18
N GLY A 65 13.97 -18.43 -9.54
CA GLY A 65 14.74 -19.19 -8.57
C GLY A 65 15.63 -18.29 -7.71
N GLU A 66 16.33 -17.32 -8.31
CA GLU A 66 17.16 -16.37 -7.53
C GLU A 66 16.33 -15.58 -6.52
N ALA A 67 15.13 -15.14 -6.90
CA ALA A 67 14.22 -14.46 -5.99
C ALA A 67 13.77 -15.39 -4.84
N ASP A 68 13.37 -16.62 -5.15
CA ASP A 68 12.96 -17.61 -4.14
C ASP A 68 14.11 -17.94 -3.16
N GLY A 69 15.33 -18.07 -3.68
CA GLY A 69 16.52 -18.31 -2.86
C GLY A 69 16.87 -17.13 -1.95
N LYS A 70 16.70 -15.88 -2.43
CA LYS A 70 16.90 -14.68 -1.59
C LYS A 70 15.89 -14.56 -0.46
N LEU A 71 14.71 -15.16 -0.64
CA LEU A 71 13.67 -15.25 0.39
C LEU A 71 13.90 -16.42 1.37
N GLY A 72 14.89 -17.28 1.11
CA GLY A 72 15.16 -18.44 1.96
C GLY A 72 14.06 -19.50 1.93
N LEU A 73 13.28 -19.54 0.83
CA LEU A 73 12.24 -20.56 0.63
C LEU A 73 12.89 -21.93 0.42
N THR A 74 12.17 -23.01 0.73
CA THR A 74 12.66 -24.37 0.50
C THR A 74 12.48 -24.80 -0.95
N GLU A 75 13.16 -25.88 -1.35
CA GLU A 75 12.99 -26.52 -2.68
C GLU A 75 11.54 -26.96 -2.96
N ALA A 76 10.69 -27.13 -1.94
CA ALA A 76 9.26 -27.41 -2.12
C ALA A 76 8.56 -26.33 -2.96
N ARG A 77 9.11 -25.10 -2.99
CA ARG A 77 8.59 -24.01 -3.81
C ARG A 77 8.61 -24.33 -5.31
N LEU A 78 9.56 -25.15 -5.76
CA LEU A 78 9.64 -25.58 -7.16
C LEU A 78 8.41 -26.41 -7.57
N GLU A 79 7.92 -27.29 -6.70
CA GLU A 79 6.71 -28.10 -6.97
C GLU A 79 5.45 -27.23 -7.05
N GLU A 80 5.39 -26.18 -6.24
CA GLU A 80 4.31 -25.20 -6.30
C GLU A 80 4.31 -24.45 -7.64
N HIS A 81 5.48 -24.03 -8.12
CA HIS A 81 5.63 -23.43 -9.45
C HIS A 81 5.23 -24.38 -10.57
N GLN A 82 5.55 -25.68 -10.45
CA GLN A 82 5.13 -26.69 -11.43
C GLN A 82 3.61 -26.87 -11.46
N THR A 83 2.95 -26.72 -10.30
CA THR A 83 1.50 -26.75 -10.19
C THR A 83 0.86 -25.49 -10.78
N GLN A 84 1.46 -24.32 -10.55
CA GLN A 84 0.95 -23.03 -11.04
C GLN A 84 1.20 -22.82 -12.54
N CYS A 85 2.35 -23.27 -13.05
CA CYS A 85 2.79 -23.10 -14.43
C CYS A 85 3.06 -24.47 -15.12
N PRO A 86 2.03 -25.29 -15.37
CA PRO A 86 2.21 -26.63 -15.96
C PRO A 86 3.02 -26.59 -17.26
N ASP A 87 3.98 -27.50 -17.39
CA ASP A 87 4.87 -27.68 -18.54
C ASP A 87 5.72 -26.46 -18.97
N ARG A 88 5.69 -25.37 -18.19
CA ARG A 88 6.48 -24.15 -18.46
C ARG A 88 7.71 -24.03 -17.58
N VAL A 89 7.74 -24.72 -16.44
CA VAL A 89 8.84 -24.65 -15.48
C VAL A 89 10.10 -25.29 -16.02
N SER A 90 11.24 -24.60 -15.87
CA SER A 90 12.57 -25.19 -16.03
C SER A 90 13.21 -25.43 -14.66
N PRO A 91 13.18 -26.67 -14.13
CA PRO A 91 13.80 -27.01 -12.84
C PRO A 91 15.30 -26.74 -12.80
N ILE A 92 15.98 -26.86 -13.95
CA ILE A 92 17.42 -26.65 -14.06
C ILE A 92 17.74 -25.17 -13.89
N LEU A 93 17.05 -24.30 -14.63
CA LEU A 93 17.26 -22.86 -14.54
C LEU A 93 16.82 -22.33 -13.17
N TRP A 94 15.68 -22.80 -12.66
CA TRP A 94 15.22 -22.42 -11.33
C TRP A 94 16.25 -22.79 -10.26
N ARG A 95 16.78 -24.02 -10.24
CA ARG A 95 17.82 -24.41 -9.25
C ARG A 95 19.10 -23.60 -9.41
N GLN A 96 19.51 -23.29 -10.64
CA GLN A 96 20.67 -22.44 -10.88
C GLN A 96 20.50 -21.05 -10.27
N GLY A 97 19.33 -20.44 -10.47
CA GLY A 97 18.95 -19.18 -9.83
C GLY A 97 18.89 -19.30 -8.32
N TYR A 98 18.20 -20.32 -7.82
CA TYR A 98 17.98 -20.59 -6.41
C TYR A 98 19.27 -20.68 -5.61
N GLN A 99 20.30 -21.35 -6.13
CA GLN A 99 21.60 -21.41 -5.49
C GLN A 99 22.29 -20.03 -5.43
N LYS A 100 22.15 -19.18 -6.46
CA LYS A 100 22.63 -17.77 -6.40
C LYS A 100 21.89 -16.98 -5.34
N GLY A 101 20.57 -17.19 -5.22
CA GLY A 101 19.73 -16.55 -4.21
C GLY A 101 20.12 -16.98 -2.79
N LEU A 102 20.34 -18.28 -2.55
CA LEU A 102 20.79 -18.79 -1.26
C LEU A 102 22.18 -18.29 -0.88
N ALA A 103 23.10 -18.17 -1.84
CA ALA A 103 24.42 -17.59 -1.59
C ALA A 103 24.32 -16.13 -1.08
N TRP A 104 23.29 -15.40 -1.49
CA TRP A 104 22.95 -14.09 -0.94
C TRP A 104 22.27 -14.24 0.42
N TYR A 105 21.18 -15.00 0.55
CA TYR A 105 20.39 -15.12 1.79
C TYR A 105 21.22 -15.60 2.98
N CYS A 106 22.11 -16.57 2.76
CA CYS A 106 22.91 -17.21 3.80
C CYS A 106 24.12 -16.39 4.28
N ARG A 107 24.26 -15.13 3.85
CA ARG A 107 25.30 -14.24 4.39
C ARG A 107 24.93 -13.74 5.79
N PRO A 108 25.90 -13.56 6.70
CA PRO A 108 25.61 -13.19 8.08
C PRO A 108 24.73 -11.96 8.24
N GLU A 109 25.02 -10.90 7.48
CA GLU A 109 24.29 -9.65 7.51
C GLU A 109 22.82 -9.82 7.07
N HIS A 110 22.53 -10.70 6.12
CA HIS A 110 21.17 -10.92 5.65
C HIS A 110 20.38 -11.85 6.55
N LEU A 111 21.02 -12.87 7.14
CA LEU A 111 20.37 -13.71 8.15
C LEU A 111 19.96 -12.89 9.38
N TYR A 112 20.82 -11.97 9.82
CA TYR A 112 20.49 -11.03 10.87
C TYR A 112 19.30 -10.15 10.49
N LEU A 113 19.33 -9.53 9.30
CA LEU A 113 18.23 -8.70 8.81
C LEU A 113 16.93 -9.50 8.66
N ALA A 114 16.97 -10.70 8.10
CA ALA A 114 15.81 -11.58 7.98
C ALA A 114 15.20 -11.90 9.35
N GLY A 115 16.04 -12.17 10.36
CA GLY A 115 15.61 -12.35 11.74
C GLY A 115 14.93 -11.13 12.32
N ARG A 116 15.50 -9.94 12.09
CA ARG A 116 14.94 -8.65 12.53
C ARG A 116 13.61 -8.35 11.86
N ASP A 117 13.46 -8.74 10.60
CA ASP A 117 12.23 -8.59 9.81
C ASP A 117 11.18 -9.67 10.15
N GLY A 118 11.48 -10.58 11.09
CA GLY A 118 10.54 -11.58 11.61
C GLY A 118 10.47 -12.87 10.80
N SER A 119 11.43 -13.11 9.91
CA SER A 119 11.47 -14.33 9.09
C SER A 119 11.66 -15.58 9.95
N GLU A 120 11.12 -16.70 9.47
CA GLU A 120 11.37 -18.02 10.02
C GLU A 120 12.42 -18.75 9.21
N TYR A 121 13.41 -19.32 9.90
CA TYR A 121 14.48 -20.02 9.24
C TYR A 121 14.06 -21.43 8.80
N GLN A 122 14.21 -21.72 7.51
CA GLN A 122 13.75 -22.96 6.87
C GLN A 122 14.84 -24.03 6.71
N GLY A 123 16.05 -23.83 7.27
CA GLY A 123 17.11 -24.85 7.19
C GLY A 123 17.81 -24.96 5.83
N VAL A 124 17.83 -23.88 5.06
CA VAL A 124 18.34 -23.88 3.67
C VAL A 124 19.82 -23.52 3.53
N CYS A 125 20.46 -23.05 4.61
CA CYS A 125 21.85 -22.62 4.57
C CYS A 125 22.83 -23.76 4.87
N PRO A 126 24.03 -23.79 4.24
CA PRO A 126 25.00 -24.87 4.46
C PRO A 126 25.45 -25.02 5.92
N ASN A 127 25.61 -23.92 6.65
CA ASN A 127 25.89 -23.92 8.09
C ASN A 127 24.62 -23.59 8.88
N ASP A 128 23.82 -24.62 9.14
CA ASP A 128 22.51 -24.51 9.76
C ASP A 128 22.56 -23.88 11.16
N GLU A 129 23.55 -24.27 11.97
CA GLU A 129 23.72 -23.78 13.34
C GLU A 129 24.04 -22.29 13.37
N GLN A 130 25.01 -21.86 12.56
CA GLN A 130 25.37 -20.44 12.47
C GLN A 130 24.20 -19.61 11.92
N ALA A 131 23.48 -20.13 10.94
CA ALA A 131 22.32 -19.45 10.37
C ALA A 131 21.21 -19.23 11.40
N ARG A 132 20.87 -20.26 12.19
CA ARG A 132 19.91 -20.16 13.31
C ARG A 132 20.34 -19.11 14.33
N LYS A 133 21.62 -19.12 14.70
CA LYS A 133 22.17 -18.15 15.65
C LYS A 133 21.98 -16.71 15.14
N LEU A 134 22.44 -16.40 13.94
CA LEU A 134 22.34 -15.05 13.34
C LEU A 134 20.89 -14.58 13.21
N LEU A 135 20.00 -15.46 12.77
CA LEU A 135 18.59 -15.14 12.64
C LEU A 135 17.94 -14.89 14.02
N SER A 136 18.30 -15.67 15.05
CA SER A 136 17.83 -15.43 16.42
C SER A 136 18.37 -14.11 16.99
N GLN A 137 19.62 -13.75 16.70
CA GLN A 137 20.23 -12.47 17.10
C GLN A 137 19.48 -11.29 16.48
N GLY A 138 19.19 -11.38 15.18
CA GLY A 138 18.38 -10.41 14.44
C GLY A 138 17.02 -10.18 15.06
N ARG A 139 16.31 -11.26 15.39
CA ARG A 139 14.99 -11.22 16.02
C ARG A 139 14.99 -10.54 17.39
N GLN A 140 16.06 -10.74 18.15
CA GLN A 140 16.22 -10.17 19.48
C GLN A 140 16.81 -8.73 19.45
N GLY A 141 17.20 -8.23 18.27
CA GLY A 141 17.74 -6.89 18.09
C GLY A 141 19.16 -6.71 18.68
N TRP A 142 19.95 -7.78 18.77
CA TRP A 142 21.34 -7.69 19.25
C TRP A 142 22.20 -6.96 18.23
N THR A 143 22.46 -5.68 18.47
CA THR A 143 23.60 -5.02 17.84
C THR A 143 24.86 -5.48 18.58
N ASP A 144 25.80 -6.11 17.88
CA ASP A 144 27.15 -6.35 18.43
C ASP A 144 27.69 -4.99 18.93
N GLN A 145 27.95 -4.93 20.24
CA GLN A 145 28.52 -3.78 20.95
C GLN A 145 30.03 -3.97 21.08
#